data_AF-A0A2S5K6L4-F1
#
_entry.id   AF-A0A2S5K6L4-F1
#
_cell.length_a   1.000
_cell.length_b   1.000
_cell.length_c   1.000
_cell.angle_alpha   90.00
_cell.angle_beta   90.00
_cell.angle_gamma   90.00
#
_symmetry.space_group_name_H-M   'P 1'
#
loop_
_entity.id
_entity.type
_entity.pdbx_description
1 polymer ?
#
loop_
_entity_poly.entity_id
_entity_poly.type
_entity_poly.pdbx_seq_one_letter_code
_entity_poly.pdbx_strand_id
1 'polypeptide(L)'
;MKKLSAALLLSCALSSPARADEPPPDRSAHLPVAPYLLTGAPAFDMTIAQFRESYNAANPALPLLEYRAIDNRDDKSHLTRAASKISETLYSSTALEQGTGKIKTLQITWLPVPGPEMKQAQLQAMNYMSALLRYFVPGLSPEEGRQKLDALLSAGKGVRYFSRTEGALRFVVADNGDKGLTFAVEPIKLTLATP
;
A
#
# COMPACT_ATOMS: atom_id res chain seq x y z
N MET A 1 -40.71 -7.78 74.33
CA MET A 1 -39.74 -6.66 74.45
C MET A 1 -38.48 -7.03 73.69
N LYS A 2 -38.11 -6.19 72.71
CA LYS A 2 -36.90 -6.30 71.87
C LYS A 2 -35.62 -6.38 72.71
N LYS A 3 -34.64 -7.19 72.30
CA LYS A 3 -33.26 -6.73 72.00
C LYS A 3 -32.60 -7.67 70.97
N LEU A 4 -32.25 -7.07 69.83
CA LEU A 4 -31.25 -7.59 68.89
C LEU A 4 -29.85 -7.49 69.53
N SER A 5 -28.95 -8.41 69.19
CA SER A 5 -27.53 -8.08 69.04
C SER A 5 -26.93 -8.93 67.93
N ALA A 6 -26.38 -8.22 66.95
CA ALA A 6 -25.81 -8.67 65.69
C ALA A 6 -24.29 -8.85 65.79
N ALA A 7 -23.69 -9.16 64.62
CA ALA A 7 -22.27 -9.10 64.23
C ALA A 7 -21.57 -10.48 64.20
N LEU A 8 -20.82 -10.89 63.16
CA LEU A 8 -20.41 -10.25 61.90
C LEU A 8 -19.88 -11.38 60.98
N LEU A 9 -20.43 -11.55 59.77
CA LEU A 9 -19.84 -12.37 58.71
C LEU A 9 -19.14 -11.43 57.73
N LEU A 10 -17.81 -11.55 57.64
CA LEU A 10 -16.95 -10.72 56.79
C LEU A 10 -16.80 -11.42 55.42
N SER A 11 -17.57 -11.00 54.42
CA SER A 11 -17.42 -11.44 53.03
C SER A 11 -16.52 -10.47 52.27
N CYS A 12 -15.28 -10.87 52.02
CA CYS A 12 -14.36 -10.14 51.14
C CYS A 12 -14.76 -10.37 49.67
N ALA A 13 -15.37 -9.37 49.04
CA ALA A 13 -15.54 -9.34 47.59
C ALA A 13 -14.22 -8.92 46.93
N LEU A 14 -13.63 -9.80 46.13
CA LEU A 14 -12.50 -9.51 45.26
C LEU A 14 -13.00 -8.74 44.03
N SER A 15 -12.78 -7.43 43.99
CA SER A 15 -13.01 -6.60 42.82
C SER A 15 -11.76 -6.61 41.92
N SER A 16 -11.83 -7.32 40.80
CA SER A 16 -10.86 -7.20 39.71
C SER A 16 -10.98 -5.80 39.08
N PRO A 17 -9.88 -5.06 38.85
CA PRO A 17 -9.94 -3.85 38.04
C PRO A 17 -10.18 -4.25 36.57
N ALA A 18 -11.35 -3.90 36.05
CA ALA A 18 -11.60 -3.91 34.61
C ALA A 18 -10.65 -2.90 33.96
N ARG A 19 -9.69 -3.41 33.18
CA ARG A 19 -8.83 -2.59 32.33
C ARG A 19 -9.73 -2.00 31.24
N ALA A 20 -9.94 -0.69 31.27
CA ALA A 20 -10.56 0.01 30.16
C ALA A 20 -9.65 -0.16 28.95
N ASP A 21 -10.13 -0.87 27.92
CA ASP A 21 -9.50 -0.87 26.60
C ASP A 21 -9.52 0.58 26.11
N GLU A 22 -8.35 1.13 25.78
CA GLU A 22 -8.28 2.44 25.14
C GLU A 22 -9.13 2.40 23.86
N PRO A 23 -9.98 3.41 23.61
CA PRO A 23 -10.72 3.47 22.37
C PRO A 23 -9.74 3.44 21.20
N PRO A 24 -10.03 2.68 20.13
CA PRO A 24 -9.14 2.57 18.98
C PRO A 24 -8.79 3.97 18.48
N PRO A 25 -7.52 4.23 18.12
CA PRO A 25 -7.08 5.56 17.72
C PRO A 25 -7.99 6.09 16.61
N ASP A 26 -8.40 7.34 16.79
CA ASP A 26 -9.34 8.03 15.92
C ASP A 26 -8.85 7.97 14.47
N ARG A 27 -9.50 7.14 13.66
CA ARG A 27 -9.19 6.91 12.24
C ARG A 27 -9.54 8.12 11.35
N SER A 28 -9.95 9.24 11.95
CA SER A 28 -10.25 10.52 11.30
C SER A 28 -9.05 11.47 11.18
N ALA A 29 -7.85 11.06 11.61
CA ALA A 29 -6.62 11.81 11.31
C ALA A 29 -6.56 12.10 9.79
N HIS A 30 -6.44 13.38 9.44
CA HIS A 30 -6.29 13.84 8.05
C HIS A 30 -5.18 13.04 7.39
N LEU A 31 -5.55 12.14 6.48
CA LEU A 31 -4.59 11.36 5.74
C LEU A 31 -3.75 12.33 4.88
N PRO A 32 -2.41 12.17 4.87
CA PRO A 32 -1.59 12.98 3.99
C PRO A 32 -2.05 12.76 2.54
N VAL A 33 -2.17 13.87 1.79
CA VAL A 33 -2.47 13.81 0.36
C VAL A 33 -1.37 12.99 -0.32
N ALA A 34 -1.77 12.03 -1.17
CA ALA A 34 -0.82 11.19 -1.87
C ALA A 34 0.15 12.06 -2.69
N PRO A 35 1.48 11.91 -2.54
CA PRO A 35 2.41 12.87 -3.11
C PRO A 35 2.37 13.06 -4.63
N TYR A 36 1.99 12.02 -5.38
CA TYR A 36 1.80 12.11 -6.84
C TYR A 36 0.63 13.02 -7.28
N LEU A 37 -0.25 13.38 -6.35
CA LEU A 37 -1.36 14.32 -6.56
C LEU A 37 -0.95 15.78 -6.33
N LEU A 38 0.25 16.03 -5.80
CA LEU A 38 0.72 17.39 -5.55
C LEU A 38 1.04 18.11 -6.86
N THR A 39 0.78 19.41 -6.90
CA THR A 39 1.17 20.26 -8.03
C THR A 39 2.68 20.19 -8.23
N GLY A 40 3.12 19.97 -9.46
CA GLY A 40 4.54 19.82 -9.78
C GLY A 40 5.16 18.48 -9.35
N ALA A 41 4.34 17.52 -8.89
CA ALA A 41 4.82 16.16 -8.63
C ALA A 41 5.46 15.58 -9.91
N PRO A 42 6.67 14.99 -9.78
CA PRO A 42 7.41 14.46 -10.92
C PRO A 42 6.68 13.27 -11.57
N ALA A 43 7.11 12.93 -12.77
CA ALA A 43 6.75 11.70 -13.45
C ALA A 43 8.03 10.97 -13.88
N PHE A 44 7.96 9.65 -14.00
CA PHE A 44 9.03 8.88 -14.62
C PHE A 44 9.17 9.31 -16.08
N ASP A 45 10.39 9.26 -16.61
CA ASP A 45 10.66 9.54 -18.02
C ASP A 45 10.32 8.35 -18.91
N MET A 46 9.11 7.80 -18.73
CA MET A 46 8.54 6.73 -19.53
C MET A 46 7.01 6.79 -19.50
N THR A 47 6.40 6.39 -20.60
CA THR A 47 4.95 6.18 -20.70
C THR A 47 4.55 4.82 -20.13
N ILE A 48 3.26 4.63 -19.84
CA ILE A 48 2.73 3.35 -19.38
C ILE A 48 2.94 2.21 -20.40
N ALA A 49 2.91 2.51 -21.70
CA ALA A 49 3.15 1.53 -22.75
C ALA A 49 4.61 1.04 -22.75
N GLN A 50 5.57 1.97 -22.68
CA GLN A 50 7.01 1.67 -22.59
C GLN A 50 7.35 0.87 -21.32
N PHE A 51 6.77 1.27 -20.18
CA PHE A 51 6.91 0.51 -18.93
C PHE A 51 6.41 -0.92 -19.10
N ARG A 52 5.18 -1.11 -19.61
CA ARG A 52 4.59 -2.45 -19.76
C ARG A 52 5.42 -3.34 -20.68
N GLU A 53 5.85 -2.80 -21.82
CA GLU A 53 6.67 -3.54 -22.79
C GLU A 53 7.97 -4.05 -22.16
N SER A 54 8.73 -3.15 -21.56
CA SER A 54 10.01 -3.48 -20.92
C SER A 54 9.85 -4.36 -19.67
N TYR A 55 8.83 -4.09 -18.83
CA TYR A 55 8.51 -4.92 -17.67
C TYR A 55 8.15 -6.35 -18.08
N ASN A 56 7.32 -6.54 -19.11
CA ASN A 56 6.92 -7.87 -19.59
C ASN A 56 8.11 -8.61 -20.22
N ALA A 57 8.99 -7.91 -20.93
CA ALA A 57 10.22 -8.49 -21.47
C ALA A 57 11.14 -9.00 -20.35
N ALA A 58 11.25 -8.25 -19.25
CA ALA A 58 12.04 -8.65 -18.07
C ALA A 58 11.35 -9.72 -17.21
N ASN A 59 10.02 -9.80 -17.23
CA ASN A 59 9.22 -10.66 -16.34
C ASN A 59 8.19 -11.49 -17.13
N PRO A 60 8.62 -12.42 -18.02
CA PRO A 60 7.71 -13.15 -18.89
C PRO A 60 6.70 -14.04 -18.15
N ALA A 61 7.00 -14.45 -16.91
CA ALA A 61 6.11 -15.24 -16.06
C ALA A 61 5.10 -14.40 -15.26
N LEU A 62 5.24 -13.07 -15.25
CA LEU A 62 4.39 -12.14 -14.49
C LEU A 62 3.90 -11.01 -15.40
N PRO A 63 3.30 -11.29 -16.57
CA PRO A 63 2.96 -10.25 -17.52
C PRO A 63 1.89 -9.30 -16.96
N LEU A 64 1.96 -8.05 -17.38
CA LEU A 64 0.91 -7.06 -17.26
C LEU A 64 0.18 -6.94 -18.60
N LEU A 65 -1.14 -7.03 -18.55
CA LEU A 65 -1.99 -6.76 -19.71
C LEU A 65 -2.05 -5.25 -19.99
N GLU A 66 -2.72 -4.87 -21.07
CA GLU A 66 -2.89 -3.46 -21.41
C GLU A 66 -3.60 -2.70 -20.30
N TYR A 67 -3.11 -1.48 -20.04
CA TYR A 67 -3.75 -0.57 -19.10
C TYR A 67 -4.94 0.10 -19.76
N ARG A 68 -6.11 -0.02 -19.13
CA ARG A 68 -7.35 0.62 -19.57
C ARG A 68 -7.62 1.83 -18.70
N ALA A 69 -7.99 2.94 -19.33
CA ALA A 69 -8.39 4.14 -18.62
C ALA A 69 -9.58 3.83 -17.67
N ILE A 70 -9.55 4.43 -16.49
CA ILE A 70 -10.64 4.39 -15.52
C ILE A 70 -11.29 5.76 -15.57
N ASP A 71 -12.55 5.80 -15.98
CA ASP A 71 -13.34 7.02 -15.94
C ASP A 71 -13.58 7.42 -14.48
N ASN A 72 -13.02 8.57 -14.10
CA ASN A 72 -13.32 9.22 -12.84
C ASN A 72 -13.78 10.64 -13.10
N ARG A 73 -15.10 10.81 -13.27
CA ARG A 73 -15.72 12.09 -13.68
C ARG A 73 -15.54 13.21 -12.66
N ASP A 74 -15.27 12.86 -11.41
CA ASP A 74 -15.09 13.83 -10.32
C ASP A 74 -13.60 14.12 -10.01
N ASP A 75 -12.67 13.57 -10.80
CA ASP A 75 -11.22 13.74 -10.55
C ASP A 75 -10.74 15.14 -10.97
N LYS A 76 -10.41 15.96 -9.97
CA LYS A 76 -9.84 17.31 -10.16
C LYS A 76 -8.31 17.32 -10.25
N SER A 77 -7.64 16.15 -10.23
CA SER A 77 -6.16 16.08 -10.22
C SER A 77 -5.50 16.32 -11.58
N HIS A 78 -6.28 16.44 -12.66
CA HIS A 78 -5.75 16.52 -14.04
C HIS A 78 -4.82 15.34 -14.39
N LEU A 79 -5.10 14.16 -13.84
CA LEU A 79 -4.39 12.91 -14.13
C LEU A 79 -5.32 11.94 -14.85
N THR A 80 -4.76 11.15 -15.76
CA THR A 80 -5.44 10.00 -16.32
C THR A 80 -5.17 8.79 -15.42
N ARG A 81 -6.22 8.16 -14.89
CA ARG A 81 -6.08 6.88 -14.17
C ARG A 81 -6.23 5.73 -15.13
N ALA A 82 -5.41 4.70 -14.95
CA ALA A 82 -5.55 3.47 -15.71
C ALA A 82 -5.21 2.25 -14.85
N ALA A 83 -5.73 1.09 -15.23
CA ALA A 83 -5.41 -0.17 -14.56
C ALA A 83 -5.30 -1.34 -15.55
N SER A 84 -4.52 -2.34 -15.13
CA SER A 84 -4.35 -3.62 -15.77
C SER A 84 -4.77 -4.71 -14.78
N LYS A 85 -5.75 -5.53 -15.16
CA LYS A 85 -6.21 -6.65 -14.34
C LYS A 85 -5.23 -7.82 -14.46
N ILE A 86 -4.77 -8.34 -13.32
CA ILE A 86 -3.90 -9.52 -13.25
C ILE A 86 -4.75 -10.75 -12.88
N SER A 87 -5.64 -10.61 -11.90
CA SER A 87 -6.66 -11.60 -11.52
C SER A 87 -7.88 -10.88 -10.90
N GLU A 88 -8.84 -11.64 -10.35
CA GLU A 88 -9.98 -11.05 -9.61
C GLU A 88 -9.55 -10.32 -8.32
N THR A 89 -8.41 -10.73 -7.74
CA THR A 89 -7.93 -10.22 -6.44
C THR A 89 -6.63 -9.44 -6.56
N LEU A 90 -6.11 -9.25 -7.77
CA LEU A 90 -4.83 -8.59 -8.00
C LEU A 90 -4.90 -7.73 -9.26
N TYR A 91 -4.49 -6.47 -9.14
CA TYR A 91 -4.42 -5.55 -10.27
C TYR A 91 -3.23 -4.60 -10.13
N SER A 92 -2.81 -4.06 -11.27
CA SER A 92 -1.90 -2.92 -11.31
C SER A 92 -2.66 -1.66 -11.69
N SER A 93 -2.40 -0.56 -10.99
CA SER A 93 -2.96 0.75 -11.31
C SER A 93 -1.88 1.80 -11.46
N THR A 94 -2.20 2.87 -12.18
CA THR A 94 -1.31 4.00 -12.43
C THR A 94 -2.10 5.30 -12.47
N ALA A 95 -1.43 6.38 -12.11
CA ALA A 95 -1.85 7.74 -12.46
C ALA A 95 -0.84 8.32 -13.46
N LEU A 96 -1.36 8.86 -14.54
CA LEU A 96 -0.59 9.36 -15.68
C LEU A 96 -0.76 10.87 -15.78
N GLU A 97 0.34 11.53 -16.10
CA GLU A 97 0.33 12.94 -16.44
C GLU A 97 -0.45 13.16 -17.74
N GLN A 98 -1.43 14.07 -17.71
CA GLN A 98 -2.26 14.38 -18.85
C GLN A 98 -1.41 14.95 -20.01
N GLY A 99 -1.73 14.53 -21.23
CA GLY A 99 -1.03 14.97 -22.45
C GLY A 99 0.25 14.19 -22.74
N THR A 100 1.04 13.82 -21.73
CA THR A 100 2.30 13.07 -21.94
C THR A 100 2.15 11.57 -21.74
N GLY A 101 1.18 11.13 -20.92
CA GLY A 101 1.03 9.73 -20.55
C GLY A 101 2.17 9.19 -19.67
N LYS A 102 3.02 10.10 -19.15
CA LYS A 102 4.12 9.76 -18.25
C LYS A 102 3.61 9.33 -16.89
N ILE A 103 4.30 8.38 -16.28
CA ILE A 103 3.84 7.70 -15.07
C ILE A 103 4.15 8.54 -13.83
N LYS A 104 3.13 8.90 -13.05
CA LYS A 104 3.33 9.56 -11.73
C LYS A 104 3.40 8.58 -10.58
N THR A 105 2.75 7.42 -10.70
CA THR A 105 2.78 6.33 -9.72
C THR A 105 2.46 5.02 -10.42
N LEU A 106 3.12 3.94 -10.02
CA LEU A 106 2.74 2.57 -10.38
C LEU A 106 2.44 1.80 -9.11
N GLN A 107 1.31 1.11 -9.11
CA GLN A 107 0.79 0.42 -7.94
C GLN A 107 0.48 -1.04 -8.29
N ILE A 108 0.69 -1.93 -7.33
CA ILE A 108 0.15 -3.29 -7.31
C ILE A 108 -0.73 -3.39 -6.08
N THR A 109 -1.99 -3.77 -6.27
CA THR A 109 -2.95 -3.89 -5.18
C THR A 109 -3.53 -5.30 -5.14
N TRP A 110 -3.38 -5.94 -3.99
CA TRP A 110 -3.99 -7.21 -3.66
C TRP A 110 -5.23 -7.01 -2.78
N LEU A 111 -6.32 -7.68 -3.12
CA LEU A 111 -7.58 -7.69 -2.38
C LEU A 111 -7.75 -9.08 -1.71
N PRO A 112 -7.54 -9.19 -0.39
CA PRO A 112 -7.70 -10.45 0.32
C PRO A 112 -9.14 -10.97 0.21
N VAL A 113 -9.29 -12.20 -0.25
CA VAL A 113 -10.57 -12.92 -0.25
C VAL A 113 -10.40 -14.20 0.56
N PRO A 114 -11.14 -14.38 1.69
CA PRO A 114 -11.09 -15.60 2.50
C PRO A 114 -11.41 -16.84 1.68
N GLY A 115 -10.56 -17.86 1.78
CA GLY A 115 -10.74 -19.11 1.07
C GLY A 115 -9.44 -19.90 0.87
N PRO A 116 -9.52 -21.11 0.29
CA PRO A 116 -8.36 -21.97 0.08
C PRO A 116 -7.30 -21.33 -0.84
N GLU A 117 -7.71 -20.44 -1.74
CA GLU A 117 -6.83 -19.79 -2.71
C GLU A 117 -6.07 -18.58 -2.15
N MET A 118 -6.44 -18.07 -0.97
CA MET A 118 -5.87 -16.83 -0.42
C MET A 118 -4.35 -16.85 -0.36
N LYS A 119 -3.76 -17.97 0.07
CA LYS A 119 -2.30 -18.10 0.21
C LYS A 119 -1.59 -18.03 -1.15
N GLN A 120 -2.17 -18.65 -2.18
CA GLN A 120 -1.60 -18.61 -3.53
C GLN A 120 -1.77 -17.22 -4.16
N ALA A 121 -2.93 -16.58 -3.99
CA ALA A 121 -3.17 -15.21 -4.44
C ALA A 121 -2.23 -14.21 -3.77
N GLN A 122 -2.00 -14.35 -2.47
CA GLN A 122 -1.03 -13.54 -1.74
C GLN A 122 0.39 -13.73 -2.28
N LEU A 123 0.81 -14.99 -2.52
CA LEU A 123 2.13 -15.26 -3.09
C LEU A 123 2.29 -14.63 -4.48
N GLN A 124 1.26 -14.72 -5.33
CA GLN A 124 1.26 -14.06 -6.64
C GLN A 124 1.38 -12.54 -6.49
N ALA A 125 0.64 -11.92 -5.57
CA ALA A 125 0.75 -10.50 -5.29
C ALA A 125 2.17 -10.10 -4.89
N MET A 126 2.79 -10.85 -3.97
CA MET A 126 4.18 -10.58 -3.55
C MET A 126 5.17 -10.73 -4.70
N ASN A 127 4.94 -11.67 -5.62
CA ASN A 127 5.79 -11.82 -6.81
C ASN A 127 5.68 -10.60 -7.74
N TYR A 128 4.47 -10.09 -8.01
CA TYR A 128 4.27 -8.88 -8.82
C TYR A 128 4.84 -7.62 -8.13
N MET A 129 4.63 -7.47 -6.83
CA MET A 129 5.19 -6.34 -6.06
C MET A 129 6.72 -6.36 -6.07
N SER A 130 7.34 -7.54 -5.91
CA SER A 130 8.80 -7.70 -5.95
C SER A 130 9.35 -7.44 -7.35
N ALA A 131 8.68 -7.92 -8.40
CA ALA A 131 9.04 -7.65 -9.79
C ALA A 131 8.97 -6.15 -10.11
N LEU A 132 7.92 -5.46 -9.66
CA LEU A 132 7.80 -4.00 -9.81
C LEU A 132 8.94 -3.26 -9.10
N LEU A 133 9.24 -3.64 -7.86
CA LEU A 133 10.34 -3.07 -7.09
C LEU A 133 11.68 -3.24 -7.82
N ARG A 134 11.98 -4.45 -8.31
CA ARG A 134 13.24 -4.76 -9.01
C ARG A 134 13.35 -4.08 -10.36
N TYR A 135 12.24 -3.80 -11.04
CA TYR A 135 12.24 -3.01 -12.26
C TYR A 135 12.80 -1.59 -12.02
N PHE A 136 12.43 -0.97 -10.89
CA PHE A 136 12.91 0.38 -10.55
C PHE A 136 14.22 0.42 -9.76
N VAL A 137 14.60 -0.69 -9.14
CA VAL A 137 15.88 -0.84 -8.43
C VAL A 137 16.74 -1.88 -9.15
N PRO A 138 17.38 -1.50 -10.27
CA PRO A 138 18.17 -2.44 -11.06
C PRO A 138 19.35 -2.97 -10.23
N GLY A 139 19.73 -4.22 -10.50
CA GLY A 139 20.85 -4.90 -9.82
C GLY A 139 20.44 -5.79 -8.66
N LEU A 140 19.20 -5.71 -8.16
CA LEU A 140 18.73 -6.63 -7.12
C LEU A 140 18.45 -8.04 -7.68
N SER A 141 18.97 -9.05 -6.99
CA SER A 141 18.57 -10.44 -7.18
C SER A 141 17.08 -10.64 -6.84
N PRO A 142 16.44 -11.74 -7.27
CA PRO A 142 15.08 -12.08 -6.85
C PRO A 142 14.91 -12.12 -5.32
N GLU A 143 15.89 -12.68 -4.63
CA GLU A 143 15.92 -12.84 -3.17
C GLU A 143 16.08 -11.47 -2.49
N GLU A 144 17.01 -10.64 -2.95
CA GLU A 144 17.23 -9.29 -2.40
C GLU A 144 16.00 -8.40 -2.62
N GLY A 145 15.40 -8.46 -3.82
CA GLY A 145 14.16 -7.75 -4.11
C GLY A 145 13.01 -8.19 -3.20
N ARG A 146 12.89 -9.49 -2.94
CA ARG A 146 11.89 -10.03 -2.01
C ARG A 146 12.15 -9.58 -0.57
N GLN A 147 13.38 -9.66 -0.08
CA GLN A 147 13.75 -9.20 1.27
C GLN A 147 13.45 -7.72 1.45
N LYS A 148 13.78 -6.89 0.43
CA LYS A 148 13.50 -5.45 0.46
C LYS A 148 11.99 -5.17 0.49
N LEU A 149 11.21 -5.88 -0.33
CA LEU A 149 9.75 -5.77 -0.30
C LEU A 149 9.21 -6.15 1.09
N ASP A 150 9.63 -7.29 1.64
CA ASP A 150 9.16 -7.77 2.96
C ASP A 150 9.47 -6.74 4.07
N ALA A 151 10.62 -6.08 4.02
CA ALA A 151 10.98 -5.00 4.94
C ALA A 151 10.08 -3.76 4.79
N LEU A 152 9.73 -3.36 3.56
CA LEU A 152 8.82 -2.25 3.28
C LEU A 152 7.39 -2.57 3.75
N LEU A 153 6.89 -3.77 3.43
CA LEU A 153 5.56 -4.23 3.84
C LEU A 153 5.45 -4.36 5.36
N SER A 154 6.50 -4.86 6.03
CA SER A 154 6.53 -4.95 7.49
C SER A 154 6.51 -3.58 8.15
N ALA A 155 7.25 -2.60 7.60
CA ALA A 155 7.25 -1.23 8.10
C ALA A 155 5.91 -0.51 7.87
N GLY A 156 5.20 -0.85 6.80
CA GLY A 156 3.87 -0.30 6.47
C GLY A 156 2.68 -1.11 6.98
N LYS A 157 2.91 -2.16 7.78
CA LYS A 157 1.85 -3.06 8.24
C LYS A 157 0.84 -2.34 9.14
N GLY A 158 -0.44 -2.55 8.87
CA GLY A 158 -1.55 -1.98 9.64
C GLY A 158 -1.69 -0.46 9.56
N VAL A 159 -0.89 0.24 8.75
CA VAL A 159 -1.01 1.68 8.54
C VAL A 159 -1.62 1.99 7.18
N ARG A 160 -2.49 3.00 7.15
CA ARG A 160 -3.17 3.45 5.94
C ARG A 160 -2.23 4.07 4.90
N TYR A 161 -1.09 4.58 5.35
CA TYR A 161 -0.07 5.17 4.49
C TYR A 161 1.29 5.09 5.18
N PHE A 162 2.22 4.36 4.57
CA PHE A 162 3.63 4.36 4.88
C PHE A 162 4.39 4.74 3.62
N SER A 163 5.46 5.53 3.74
CA SER A 163 6.37 5.76 2.63
C SER A 163 7.83 5.77 3.06
N ARG A 164 8.69 5.34 2.16
CA ARG A 164 10.15 5.37 2.31
C ARG A 164 10.76 5.94 1.04
N THR A 165 11.58 6.97 1.20
CA THR A 165 12.35 7.57 0.11
C THR A 165 13.72 6.92 0.04
N GLU A 166 14.13 6.52 -1.15
CA GLU A 166 15.47 6.00 -1.44
C GLU A 166 15.94 6.50 -2.79
N GLY A 167 16.99 7.32 -2.81
CA GLY A 167 17.43 7.99 -4.02
C GLY A 167 16.28 8.76 -4.69
N ALA A 168 16.08 8.51 -5.99
CA ALA A 168 15.03 9.15 -6.79
C ALA A 168 13.66 8.45 -6.70
N LEU A 169 13.47 7.49 -5.78
CA LEU A 169 12.24 6.72 -5.64
C LEU A 169 11.60 6.93 -4.28
N ARG A 170 10.27 6.94 -4.27
CA ARG A 170 9.45 6.76 -3.08
C ARG A 170 8.71 5.44 -3.21
N PHE A 171 8.92 4.55 -2.24
CA PHE A 171 8.07 3.38 -2.03
C PHE A 171 6.93 3.76 -1.12
N VAL A 172 5.72 3.35 -1.46
CA VAL A 172 4.51 3.56 -0.65
C VAL A 172 3.87 2.21 -0.34
N VAL A 173 3.46 2.01 0.91
CA VAL A 173 2.68 0.86 1.35
C VAL A 173 1.40 1.38 2.00
N ALA A 174 0.26 0.82 1.61
CA ALA A 174 -1.01 1.01 2.29
C ALA A 174 -1.60 -0.36 2.62
N ASP A 175 -1.65 -0.69 3.92
CA ASP A 175 -2.23 -1.93 4.42
C ASP A 175 -3.57 -1.62 5.09
N ASN A 176 -4.65 -1.91 4.35
CA ASN A 176 -6.02 -1.68 4.82
C ASN A 176 -6.69 -2.97 5.32
N GLY A 177 -5.90 -4.00 5.68
CA GLY A 177 -6.40 -5.31 6.07
C GLY A 177 -7.24 -5.93 4.96
N ASP A 178 -8.47 -6.32 5.28
CA ASP A 178 -9.40 -6.97 4.34
C ASP A 178 -9.78 -6.09 3.14
N LYS A 179 -9.53 -4.78 3.20
CA LYS A 179 -9.80 -3.86 2.07
C LYS A 179 -8.67 -3.83 1.04
N GLY A 180 -7.53 -4.43 1.34
CA GLY A 180 -6.44 -4.58 0.40
C GLY A 180 -5.09 -4.08 0.89
N LEU A 181 -4.06 -4.65 0.28
CA LEU A 181 -2.67 -4.27 0.42
C LEU A 181 -2.19 -3.64 -0.89
N THR A 182 -1.72 -2.39 -0.82
CA THR A 182 -1.14 -1.68 -1.97
C THR A 182 0.34 -1.46 -1.74
N PHE A 183 1.15 -1.81 -2.75
CA PHE A 183 2.54 -1.38 -2.88
C PHE A 183 2.66 -0.48 -4.09
N ALA A 184 3.33 0.66 -3.96
CA ALA A 184 3.54 1.59 -5.05
C ALA A 184 4.97 2.12 -5.13
N VAL A 185 5.37 2.50 -6.34
CA VAL A 185 6.63 3.16 -6.64
C VAL A 185 6.32 4.49 -7.33
N GLU A 186 6.91 5.57 -6.82
CA GLU A 186 6.73 6.93 -7.30
C GLU A 186 8.09 7.60 -7.52
N PRO A 187 8.23 8.48 -8.52
CA PRO A 187 9.44 9.25 -8.71
C PRO A 187 9.54 10.37 -7.66
N ILE A 188 10.76 10.76 -7.33
CA ILE A 188 11.08 11.93 -6.53
C ILE A 188 11.98 12.84 -7.34
N LYS A 189 11.68 14.15 -7.30
CA LYS A 189 12.59 15.17 -7.81
C LYS A 189 13.71 15.33 -6.79
N LEU A 190 14.92 14.91 -7.16
CA LEU A 190 16.10 15.20 -6.36
C LEU A 190 16.41 16.70 -6.48
N THR A 191 16.25 17.43 -5.38
CA THR A 191 16.81 18.78 -5.26
C THR A 191 18.23 18.64 -4.74
N LEU A 192 19.20 19.18 -5.47
CA LEU A 192 20.55 19.35 -4.94
C LEU A 192 20.45 20.20 -3.66
N ALA A 193 21.02 19.73 -2.56
CA ALA A 193 21.21 20.59 -1.40
C ALA A 193 22.11 21.75 -1.84
N THR A 194 21.67 22.99 -1.59
CA THR A 194 22.55 24.14 -1.75
C THR A 194 23.76 23.93 -0.83
N PRO A 195 25.00 24.00 -1.36
CA PRO A 195 26.21 23.78 -0.56
C PRO A 195 26.34 24.78 0.59
#